data_AF-A0A852C3P8-F1
#
_entry.id   AF-A0A852C3P8-F1
#
_cell.length_a   1.000
_cell.length_b   1.000
_cell.length_c   1.000
_cell.angle_alpha   90.00
_cell.angle_beta   90.00
_cell.angle_gamma   90.00
#
_symmetry.space_group_name_H-M   'P 1'
#
loop_
_entity.id
_entity.type
_entity.pdbx_description
1 polymer ?
#
loop_
_entity_poly.entity_id
_entity_poly.type
_entity_poly.pdbx_seq_one_letter_code
_entity_poly.pdbx_strand_id
1 'polypeptide(L)'
;TPSPAARNFTLNFTLTNLRYTADLTDPSSRRFLSTVKVTNHYVDSLLQSSSIGSVYTGCKLMRFRSGTHRDHTGIDAVCSYQTDANLAKFNREKVYHELSTMTDGVTKLGHYSLDNNSLCVDG
;
A
#
# COMPACT_ATOMS: atom_id res chain seq x y z
N THR A 1 30.04 12.69 -0.80
CA THR A 1 28.87 12.22 -1.58
C THR A 1 27.61 12.73 -0.91
N PRO A 2 26.63 13.32 -1.63
CA PRO A 2 25.34 13.65 -1.02
C PRO A 2 24.65 12.36 -0.56
N SER A 3 24.08 12.36 0.64
CA SER A 3 23.26 11.24 1.13
C SER A 3 22.00 11.13 0.26
N PRO A 4 21.59 9.93 -0.18
CA PRO A 4 20.32 9.75 -0.89
C PRO A 4 19.17 10.30 -0.05
N ALA A 5 18.36 11.19 -0.62
CA ALA A 5 17.19 11.73 0.06
C ALA A 5 16.02 10.73 -0.08
N ALA A 6 15.33 10.44 1.01
CA ALA A 6 14.13 9.60 0.96
C ALA A 6 12.89 10.46 0.71
N ARG A 7 12.03 10.05 -0.22
CA ARG A 7 10.70 10.63 -0.44
C ARG A 7 9.62 9.63 -0.08
N ASN A 8 8.43 10.15 0.20
CA ASN A 8 7.25 9.35 0.50
C ASN A 8 6.20 9.51 -0.58
N PHE A 9 5.39 8.48 -0.75
CA PHE A 9 4.13 8.48 -1.50
C PHE A 9 3.07 7.77 -0.64
N THR A 10 1.80 8.06 -0.90
CA THR A 10 0.68 7.37 -0.29
C THR A 10 0.16 6.28 -1.21
N LEU A 11 -0.24 5.17 -0.62
CA LEU A 11 -0.96 4.09 -1.28
C LEU A 11 -2.22 3.83 -0.47
N ASN A 12 -3.37 3.98 -1.11
CA ASN A 12 -4.67 3.77 -0.48
C ASN A 12 -5.46 2.74 -1.29
N PHE A 13 -6.20 1.88 -0.60
CA PHE A 13 -7.10 0.91 -1.20
C PHE A 13 -8.08 0.37 -0.15
N THR A 14 -9.13 -0.32 -0.57
CA THR A 14 -10.13 -0.91 0.31
C THR A 14 -10.17 -2.42 0.13
N LEU A 15 -10.05 -3.14 1.25
CA LEU A 15 -10.28 -4.58 1.32
C LEU A 15 -11.78 -4.83 1.52
N THR A 16 -12.39 -5.68 0.70
CA THR A 16 -13.84 -5.96 0.74
C THR A 16 -14.21 -7.22 1.53
N ASN A 17 -13.21 -8.02 1.90
CA ASN A 17 -13.36 -9.23 2.70
C ASN A 17 -12.65 -9.15 4.07
N LEU A 18 -12.38 -7.94 4.56
CA LEU A 18 -11.84 -7.70 5.89
C LEU A 18 -12.76 -6.73 6.65
N ARG A 19 -13.52 -7.26 7.59
CA ARG A 19 -14.38 -6.46 8.45
C ARG A 19 -13.59 -5.54 9.38
N TYR A 20 -13.94 -4.26 9.37
CA TYR A 20 -13.43 -3.26 10.31
C TYR A 20 -13.96 -3.53 11.73
N THR A 21 -13.06 -3.53 12.71
CA THR A 21 -13.37 -3.76 14.13
C THR A 21 -12.59 -2.81 15.04
N ALA A 22 -12.97 -2.73 16.31
CA ALA A 22 -12.23 -1.94 17.31
C ALA A 22 -10.76 -2.38 17.41
N ASP A 23 -10.47 -3.68 17.27
CA ASP A 23 -9.09 -4.18 17.24
C ASP A 23 -8.27 -3.57 16.09
N LEU A 24 -8.87 -3.32 14.92
CA LEU A 24 -8.18 -2.65 13.80
C LEU A 24 -7.99 -1.14 14.04
N THR A 25 -8.59 -0.59 15.10
CA THR A 25 -8.33 0.78 15.56
C THR A 25 -7.17 0.85 16.55
N ASP A 26 -6.91 -0.24 17.28
CA ASP A 26 -5.87 -0.33 18.31
C ASP A 26 -4.55 -0.90 17.75
N PRO A 27 -3.49 -0.08 17.62
CA PRO A 27 -2.19 -0.53 17.09
C PRO A 27 -1.52 -1.65 17.91
N SER A 28 -1.91 -1.82 19.17
CA SER A 28 -1.37 -2.87 20.05
C SER A 28 -2.10 -4.20 19.92
N SER A 29 -3.26 -4.22 19.25
CA SER A 29 -4.06 -5.43 19.15
C SER A 29 -3.39 -6.47 18.24
N ARG A 30 -3.57 -7.75 18.59
CA ARG A 30 -3.06 -8.86 17.77
C ARG A 30 -3.61 -8.84 16.34
N ARG A 31 -4.86 -8.41 16.17
CA ARG A 31 -5.51 -8.32 14.86
C ARG A 31 -4.86 -7.22 14.02
N PHE A 32 -4.62 -6.04 14.60
CA PHE A 32 -3.94 -4.94 13.92
C PHE A 32 -2.55 -5.38 13.46
N LEU A 33 -1.72 -5.88 14.38
CA LEU A 33 -0.34 -6.27 14.09
C LEU A 33 -0.26 -7.36 13.01
N SER A 34 -1.13 -8.37 13.09
CA SER A 34 -1.21 -9.44 12.08
C SER A 34 -1.65 -8.91 10.72
N THR A 35 -2.65 -8.01 10.70
CA THR A 35 -3.15 -7.42 9.46
C THR A 35 -2.08 -6.55 8.80
N VAL A 36 -1.38 -5.69 9.56
CA VAL A 36 -0.26 -4.89 9.04
C VAL A 36 0.81 -5.81 8.46
N LYS A 37 1.22 -6.86 9.17
CA LYS A 37 2.26 -7.78 8.71
C LYS A 37 1.89 -8.43 7.37
N VAL A 38 0.65 -8.93 7.25
CA VAL A 38 0.21 -9.63 6.04
C VAL A 38 0.00 -8.66 4.88
N THR A 39 -0.62 -7.49 5.13
CA THR A 39 -0.81 -6.48 4.09
C THR A 39 0.52 -5.92 3.60
N ASN A 40 1.47 -5.61 4.49
CA ASN A 40 2.82 -5.18 4.10
C ASN A 40 3.51 -6.23 3.24
N HIS A 41 3.43 -7.52 3.60
CA HIS A 41 4.04 -8.57 2.78
C HIS A 41 3.56 -8.52 1.30
N TYR A 42 2.26 -8.31 1.08
CA TYR A 42 1.73 -8.20 -0.28
C TYR A 42 2.09 -6.87 -0.96
N VAL A 43 1.96 -5.75 -0.24
CA VAL A 43 2.27 -4.42 -0.78
C VAL A 43 3.76 -4.31 -1.13
N ASP A 44 4.65 -4.79 -0.27
CA ASP A 44 6.09 -4.82 -0.50
C ASP A 44 6.41 -5.63 -1.75
N SER A 45 5.81 -6.82 -1.91
CA SER A 45 6.01 -7.67 -3.09
C SER A 45 5.59 -6.98 -4.39
N LEU A 46 4.46 -6.27 -4.37
CA LEU A 46 3.99 -5.51 -5.53
C LEU A 46 4.94 -4.35 -5.87
N LEU A 47 5.32 -3.56 -4.88
CA LEU A 47 6.17 -2.39 -5.08
C LEU A 47 7.59 -2.77 -5.48
N GLN A 48 8.13 -3.87 -4.95
CA GLN A 48 9.41 -4.45 -5.36
C GLN A 48 9.37 -4.99 -6.80
N SER A 49 8.21 -5.43 -7.28
CA SER A 49 8.01 -5.90 -8.66
C SER A 49 7.66 -4.77 -9.64
N SER A 50 7.41 -3.56 -9.14
CA SER A 50 7.09 -2.39 -9.95
C SER A 50 8.34 -1.69 -10.50
N SER A 51 8.13 -0.67 -11.32
CA SER A 51 9.22 0.16 -11.84
C SER A 51 10.01 0.93 -10.78
N ILE A 52 9.50 1.05 -9.55
CA ILE A 52 10.24 1.67 -8.42
C ILE A 52 10.95 0.65 -7.53
N GLY A 53 10.89 -0.65 -7.85
CA GLY A 53 11.34 -1.71 -6.94
C GLY A 53 12.78 -1.59 -6.47
N SER A 54 13.70 -1.13 -7.33
CA SER A 54 15.11 -0.94 -7.01
C SER A 54 15.38 0.20 -6.03
N VAL A 55 14.45 1.15 -5.90
CA VAL A 55 14.57 2.32 -5.01
C VAL A 55 13.54 2.32 -3.89
N TYR A 56 12.61 1.38 -3.90
CA TYR A 56 11.61 1.20 -2.87
C TYR A 56 12.25 0.79 -1.54
N THR A 57 11.75 1.33 -0.42
CA THR A 57 12.34 1.12 0.92
C THR A 57 11.35 0.63 1.97
N GLY A 58 10.10 0.34 1.57
CA GLY A 58 9.07 -0.15 2.49
C GLY A 58 7.97 0.87 2.79
N CYS A 59 6.87 0.37 3.36
CA CYS A 59 5.81 1.21 3.93
C CYS A 59 6.06 1.45 5.42
N LYS A 60 6.15 2.73 5.81
CA LYS A 60 6.49 3.19 7.16
C LYS A 60 5.27 3.28 8.08
N LEU A 61 4.10 3.48 7.50
CA LEU A 61 2.86 3.65 8.24
C LEU A 61 1.75 2.92 7.50
N MET A 62 0.88 2.25 8.26
CA MET A 62 -0.36 1.69 7.76
C MET A 62 -1.47 1.97 8.78
N ARG A 63 -2.56 2.56 8.31
CA ARG A 63 -3.76 2.84 9.10
C ARG A 63 -4.94 2.12 8.47
N PHE A 64 -5.79 1.54 9.32
CA PHE A 64 -7.08 0.99 8.92
C PHE A 64 -8.19 2.01 9.16
N ARG A 65 -9.13 2.09 8.24
CA ARG A 65 -10.34 2.91 8.32
C ARG A 65 -11.57 2.05 8.11
N SER A 66 -12.69 2.47 8.70
CA SER A 66 -13.99 1.89 8.33
C SER A 66 -14.24 2.08 6.84
N GLY A 67 -14.60 1.00 6.15
CA GLY A 67 -15.09 1.08 4.78
C GLY A 67 -16.55 1.53 4.70
N THR A 68 -17.05 1.64 3.48
CA THR A 68 -18.47 1.97 3.18
C THR A 68 -19.44 0.88 3.61
N HIS A 69 -18.99 -0.38 3.60
CA HIS A 69 -19.74 -1.52 4.07
C HIS A 69 -19.09 -2.14 5.31
N ARG A 70 -19.89 -2.88 6.09
CA ARG A 70 -19.47 -3.49 7.35
C ARG A 70 -18.25 -4.41 7.20
N ASP A 71 -18.16 -5.11 6.08
CA ASP A 71 -17.08 -6.06 5.80
C ASP A 71 -15.90 -5.43 5.03
N HIS A 72 -15.93 -4.10 4.86
CA HIS A 72 -14.88 -3.36 4.19
C HIS A 72 -13.94 -2.69 5.18
N THR A 73 -12.65 -2.72 4.88
CA THR A 73 -11.62 -1.98 5.61
C THR A 73 -10.80 -1.18 4.61
N GLY A 74 -10.84 0.15 4.75
CA GLY A 74 -9.94 1.05 4.02
C GLY A 74 -8.54 0.97 4.61
N ILE A 75 -7.53 1.03 3.75
CA ILE A 75 -6.12 1.05 4.12
C ILE A 75 -5.50 2.34 3.60
N ASP A 76 -4.82 3.06 4.48
CA ASP A 76 -3.94 4.16 4.13
C ASP A 76 -2.51 3.77 4.49
N ALA A 77 -1.65 3.66 3.49
CA ALA A 77 -0.24 3.37 3.66
C ALA A 77 0.61 4.57 3.22
N VAL A 78 1.67 4.84 3.98
CA VAL A 78 2.72 5.79 3.58
C VAL A 78 3.98 5.00 3.31
N CYS A 79 4.44 5.06 2.07
CA CYS A 79 5.51 4.24 1.55
C CYS A 79 6.66 5.13 1.07
N SER A 80 7.90 4.64 1.19
CA SER A 80 9.08 5.44 0.89
C SER A 80 9.95 4.84 -0.21
N TYR A 81 10.66 5.71 -0.90
CA TYR A 81 11.64 5.35 -1.92
C TYR A 81 12.84 6.31 -1.85
N GLN A 82 14.00 5.82 -2.24
CA GLN A 82 15.21 6.63 -2.37
C GLN A 82 15.13 7.48 -3.62
N THR A 83 15.61 8.71 -3.50
CA THR A 83 15.85 9.60 -4.62
C THR A 83 17.32 9.92 -4.75
N ASP A 84 17.81 9.82 -5.98
CA ASP A 84 19.12 10.27 -6.41
C ASP A 84 18.90 11.31 -7.50
N ALA A 85 19.82 12.26 -7.65
CA ALA A 85 19.77 13.31 -8.67
C ALA A 85 19.68 12.74 -10.10
N ASN A 86 20.09 11.48 -10.30
CA ASN A 86 20.05 10.77 -11.58
C ASN A 86 18.86 9.81 -11.73
N LEU A 87 18.00 9.66 -10.71
CA LEU A 87 16.86 8.75 -10.74
C LEU A 87 15.64 9.40 -11.40
N ALA A 88 14.94 8.63 -12.23
CA ALA A 88 13.71 9.06 -12.86
C ALA A 88 12.69 9.54 -11.80
N LYS A 89 12.00 10.64 -12.10
CA LYS A 89 10.96 11.19 -11.24
C LYS A 89 9.88 10.12 -10.99
N PHE A 90 9.44 9.99 -9.74
CA PHE A 90 8.33 9.12 -9.37
C PHE A 90 7.11 9.41 -10.27
N ASN A 91 6.65 8.38 -10.98
CA ASN A 91 5.52 8.47 -11.89
C ASN A 91 4.33 7.74 -11.27
N ARG A 92 3.45 8.51 -10.63
CA ARG A 92 2.24 8.06 -9.97
C ARG A 92 1.35 7.20 -10.87
N GLU A 93 1.10 7.64 -12.10
CA GLU A 93 0.21 6.95 -13.04
C GLU A 93 0.81 5.61 -13.49
N LYS A 94 2.11 5.59 -13.74
CA LYS A 94 2.82 4.34 -14.07
C LYS A 94 2.72 3.33 -12.92
N VAL A 95 3.04 3.75 -11.69
CA VAL A 95 2.95 2.88 -10.52
C VAL A 95 1.50 2.40 -10.32
N TYR A 96 0.51 3.28 -10.45
CA TYR A 96 -0.90 2.91 -10.38
C TYR A 96 -1.26 1.80 -11.39
N HIS A 97 -0.88 1.96 -12.66
CA HIS A 97 -1.18 0.96 -13.70
C HIS A 97 -0.46 -0.38 -13.47
N GLU A 98 0.78 -0.34 -13.01
CA GLU A 98 1.55 -1.55 -12.65
C GLU A 98 0.85 -2.30 -11.50
N LEU A 99 0.49 -1.60 -10.43
CA LEU A 99 -0.22 -2.17 -9.30
C LEU A 99 -1.61 -2.70 -9.70
N SER A 100 -2.37 -1.94 -10.49
CA SER A 100 -3.67 -2.36 -11.01
C SER A 100 -3.57 -3.66 -11.81
N THR A 101 -2.58 -3.76 -12.69
CA THR A 101 -2.33 -4.98 -13.49
C THR A 101 -1.95 -6.16 -12.60
N MET A 102 -1.02 -5.98 -11.66
CA MET A 102 -0.56 -7.05 -10.77
C MET A 102 -1.63 -7.50 -9.75
N THR A 103 -2.67 -6.69 -9.54
CA THR A 103 -3.80 -7.00 -8.65
C THR A 103 -5.05 -7.44 -9.42
N ASP A 104 -4.88 -7.90 -10.67
CA ASP A 104 -5.96 -8.38 -11.54
C ASP A 104 -7.06 -7.31 -11.70
N GLY A 105 -6.67 -6.11 -12.11
CA GLY A 105 -7.58 -4.97 -12.25
C GLY A 105 -8.10 -4.46 -10.91
N VAL A 106 -7.26 -4.46 -9.86
CA VAL A 106 -7.63 -4.01 -8.50
C VAL A 106 -8.75 -4.87 -7.90
N THR A 107 -8.74 -6.18 -8.16
CA THR A 107 -9.73 -7.10 -7.57
C THR A 107 -9.13 -8.01 -6.51
N LYS A 108 -7.80 -8.21 -6.53
CA LYS A 108 -7.14 -9.18 -5.64
C LYS A 108 -5.79 -8.71 -5.09
N LEU A 109 -5.58 -8.94 -3.80
CA LEU A 109 -4.30 -8.78 -3.11
C LEU A 109 -4.03 -10.00 -2.22
N GLY A 110 -3.32 -10.99 -2.76
CA GLY A 110 -3.12 -12.26 -2.06
C GLY A 110 -4.45 -12.95 -1.75
N HIS A 111 -4.76 -13.11 -0.46
CA HIS A 111 -6.04 -13.66 0.00
C HIS A 111 -7.14 -12.59 0.21
N TYR A 112 -6.82 -11.31 0.08
CA TYR A 112 -7.80 -10.24 0.16
C TYR A 112 -8.45 -9.95 -1.19
N SER A 113 -9.72 -9.57 -1.12
CA SER A 113 -10.49 -9.00 -2.23
C SER A 113 -10.43 -7.47 -2.12
N LEU A 114 -10.32 -6.79 -3.26
CA LEU A 114 -10.19 -5.34 -3.35
C LEU A 114 -11.45 -4.71 -3.95
N ASP A 115 -11.75 -3.48 -3.54
CA ASP A 115 -12.67 -2.61 -4.28
C ASP A 115 -11.90 -1.98 -5.45
N ASN A 116 -12.33 -2.30 -6.67
CA ASN A 116 -11.62 -1.93 -7.89
C ASN A 116 -11.52 -0.42 -8.13
N ASN A 117 -12.38 0.37 -7.50
CA ASN A 117 -12.40 1.83 -7.62
C ASN A 117 -11.62 2.52 -6.50
N SER A 118 -11.04 1.77 -5.56
CA SER A 118 -10.47 2.32 -4.33
C SER A 118 -8.96 2.54 -4.36
N LEU A 119 -8.24 1.97 -5.33
CA LEU A 119 -6.79 2.12 -5.43
C LEU A 119 -6.43 3.57 -5.75
N CYS A 120 -5.55 4.16 -4.95
CA CYS A 120 -4.99 5.48 -5.16
C CYS A 120 -3.49 5.47 -4.83
N VAL A 121 -2.69 6.10 -5.67
CA VAL A 121 -1.26 6.35 -5.46
C VAL A 121 -1.10 7.87 -5.51
N ASP A 122 -0.35 8.50 -4.59
CA ASP A 122 -0.09 9.96 -4.63
C ASP A 122 1.27 10.35 -4.03
N GLY A 123 1.94 11.43 -4.47
CA GLY A 123 3.27 11.83 -3.95
C GLY A 123 4.02 12.96 -4.64
#